data_AF-A0AAD5BAC2-F1
#
_entry.id   AF-A0AAD5BAC2-F1
#
_cell.length_a   1.000
_cell.length_b   1.000
_cell.length_c   1.000
_cell.angle_alpha   90.00
_cell.angle_beta   90.00
_cell.angle_gamma   90.00
#
_symmetry.space_group_name_H-M   'P 1'
#
loop_
_entity.id
_entity.type
_entity.pdbx_description
1 polymer ?
#
loop_
_entity_poly.entity_id
_entity_poly.type
_entity_poly.pdbx_seq_one_letter_code
_entity_poly.pdbx_strand_id
1 'polypeptide(L)'
;MDPNHDIFAQLDTALLDIFHQNHTIQHDFNSLPEHERQRVLDEMEDYVRQSSLNSTRHGRIRRNPRTIRRFYEITWYWTYLPLFTIRFDRIFQQLTMSNFQRAVTNAAFYLVNMIQAGLRSLIFLFVLQTYLHNVTNMIFVFSNIITFSSNFIKDGFTYCFQDRADILHDHALLATHNYDCFYYLNLPQYANASIWKHAELIFKNHRAYLLRTSCVIAKDGAPSNCHLITDSLVYKFSDAIAKSCPSLSTSIVRLCTVGIYLVYAMLGNFVCLNILFFLSYNIMRRIAGYANIVKNLSQVIGSTFVEYIA
;
A
#
# COMPACT_ATOMS: atom_id res chain seq x y z
N MET A 1 26.42 -4.68 -12.94
CA MET A 1 25.35 -5.21 -12.07
C MET A 1 25.54 -4.54 -10.73
N ASP A 2 24.73 -3.52 -10.46
CA ASP A 2 24.81 -2.70 -9.25
C ASP A 2 24.35 -3.50 -8.02
N PRO A 3 25.14 -3.51 -6.94
CA PRO A 3 24.67 -3.96 -5.64
C PRO A 3 23.85 -2.83 -5.01
N ASN A 4 22.63 -3.16 -4.58
CA ASN A 4 21.76 -2.25 -3.84
C ASN A 4 22.51 -1.65 -2.64
N HIS A 5 22.58 -0.32 -2.58
CA HIS A 5 23.08 0.45 -1.46
C HIS A 5 22.11 0.30 -0.28
N ASP A 6 22.40 -0.63 0.63
CA ASP A 6 21.72 -0.73 1.92
C ASP A 6 22.26 0.34 2.87
N ILE A 7 21.56 1.47 2.91
CA ILE A 7 21.86 2.64 3.75
C ILE A 7 21.87 2.28 5.24
N PHE A 8 21.13 1.23 5.63
CA PHE A 8 21.05 0.77 7.02
C PHE A 8 22.26 -0.07 7.45
N ALA A 9 22.88 -0.83 6.52
CA ALA A 9 24.06 -1.63 6.83
C ALA A 9 25.30 -0.76 7.10
N GLN A 10 25.47 0.35 6.36
CA GLN A 10 26.59 1.27 6.58
C GLN A 10 26.46 2.09 7.87
N LEU A 11 25.23 2.39 8.31
CA LEU A 11 25.01 3.16 9.52
C LEU A 11 25.36 2.35 10.77
N ASP A 12 25.00 1.05 10.78
CA ASP A 12 25.32 0.14 11.89
C ASP A 12 26.81 -0.19 11.94
N THR A 13 27.47 -0.42 10.79
CA THR A 13 28.93 -0.66 10.77
C THR A 13 29.72 0.58 11.19
N ALA A 14 29.29 1.79 10.81
CA ALA A 14 30.00 3.01 11.19
C ALA A 14 29.86 3.33 12.68
N LEU A 15 28.71 3.04 13.30
CA LEU A 15 28.52 3.19 14.74
C LEU A 15 29.33 2.15 15.52
N LEU A 16 29.36 0.90 15.06
CA LEU A 16 30.13 -0.16 15.71
C LEU A 16 31.64 0.11 15.64
N ASP A 17 32.16 0.59 14.50
CA ASP A 17 33.58 0.95 14.35
C ASP A 17 33.97 2.11 15.28
N ILE A 18 33.12 3.13 15.41
CA ILE A 18 33.40 4.28 16.31
C ILE A 18 33.41 3.82 17.79
N PHE A 19 32.51 2.92 18.19
CA PHE A 19 32.47 2.41 19.56
C PHE A 19 33.63 1.44 19.86
N HIS A 20 34.04 0.61 18.89
CA HIS A 20 35.19 -0.28 19.05
C HIS A 20 36.51 0.50 19.13
N GLN A 21 36.68 1.52 18.29
CA GLN A 21 37.91 2.30 18.23
C GLN A 21 38.15 3.12 19.51
N ASN A 22 37.09 3.56 20.20
CA ASN A 22 37.22 4.28 21.46
C ASN A 22 37.59 3.37 22.64
N HIS A 23 37.12 2.12 22.65
CA HIS A 23 37.40 1.18 23.74
C HIS A 23 38.79 0.55 23.65
N THR A 24 39.32 0.34 22.45
CA THR A 24 40.67 -0.23 22.26
C THR A 24 41.77 0.77 22.59
N ILE A 25 41.60 2.04 22.23
CA ILE A 25 42.61 3.09 22.48
C ILE A 25 42.76 3.36 23.99
N GLN A 26 41.66 3.34 24.75
CA GLN A 26 41.70 3.58 26.20
C GLN A 26 42.40 2.46 26.99
N HIS A 27 42.30 1.22 26.50
CA HIS A 27 42.87 0.05 27.18
C HIS A 27 44.39 -0.05 26.92
N ASP A 28 44.84 0.18 25.68
CA ASP A 28 46.26 0.11 25.32
C ASP A 28 47.09 1.27 25.86
N PHE A 29 46.47 2.43 26.13
CA PHE A 29 47.18 3.60 26.65
C PHE A 29 47.68 3.42 28.09
N ASN A 30 46.93 2.68 28.90
CA ASN A 30 47.24 2.49 30.33
C ASN A 30 48.28 1.40 30.59
N SER A 31 48.54 0.52 29.61
CA SER A 31 49.55 -0.53 29.68
C SER A 31 50.95 -0.09 29.23
N LEU A 32 51.09 1.11 28.67
CA LEU A 32 52.37 1.60 28.16
C LEU A 32 53.28 2.14 29.29
N PRO A 33 54.61 1.88 29.24
CA PRO A 33 55.59 2.46 30.15
C PRO A 33 55.53 4.00 30.15
N GLU A 34 55.81 4.66 31.29
CA GLU A 34 55.61 6.12 31.43
C GLU A 34 56.31 6.96 30.35
N HIS A 35 57.50 6.56 29.92
CA HIS A 35 58.27 7.28 28.88
C HIS A 35 57.61 7.22 27.49
N GLU A 36 57.00 6.10 27.13
CA GLU A 36 56.22 5.99 25.88
C GLU A 36 54.87 6.69 26.02
N ARG A 37 54.28 6.66 27.21
CA ARG A 37 53.05 7.38 27.49
C ARG A 37 53.23 8.89 27.36
N GLN A 38 54.35 9.42 27.86
CA GLN A 38 54.72 10.82 27.66
C GLN A 38 55.02 11.14 26.21
N ARG A 39 55.65 10.23 25.47
CA ARG A 39 55.89 10.43 24.04
C ARG A 39 54.60 10.47 23.23
N VAL A 40 53.63 9.62 23.54
CA VAL A 40 52.32 9.62 22.89
C VAL A 40 51.46 10.79 23.38
N LEU A 41 51.59 11.23 24.63
CA LEU A 41 50.97 12.47 25.12
C LEU A 41 51.56 13.70 24.43
N ASP A 42 52.88 13.76 24.24
CA ASP A 42 53.55 14.83 23.50
C ASP A 42 53.16 14.78 22.02
N GLU A 43 53.05 13.60 21.41
CA GLU A 43 52.54 13.45 20.04
C GLU A 43 51.08 13.88 19.95
N MET A 44 50.23 13.51 20.92
CA MET A 44 48.85 13.97 21.00
C MET A 44 48.74 15.46 21.28
N GLU A 45 49.61 16.03 22.11
CA GLU A 45 49.69 17.45 22.38
C GLU A 45 50.14 18.19 21.13
N ASP A 46 51.11 17.67 20.39
CA ASP A 46 51.52 18.18 19.08
C ASP A 46 50.44 18.01 18.03
N TYR A 47 49.67 16.93 18.01
CA TYR A 47 48.51 16.77 17.15
C TYR A 47 47.37 17.73 17.54
N VAL A 48 47.15 17.99 18.82
CA VAL A 48 46.18 18.96 19.33
C VAL A 48 46.66 20.38 19.06
N ARG A 49 47.96 20.67 19.15
CA ARG A 49 48.58 21.97 18.90
C ARG A 49 48.69 22.27 17.42
N GLN A 50 48.95 21.24 16.60
CA GLN A 50 48.88 21.32 15.16
C GLN A 50 47.42 21.39 14.71
N SER A 51 46.47 20.74 15.39
CA SER A 51 45.01 20.92 15.24
C SER A 51 44.52 22.27 15.79
N SER A 52 45.25 22.92 16.71
CA SER A 52 44.93 24.23 17.28
C SER A 52 45.53 25.41 16.49
N LEU A 53 46.66 25.19 15.80
CA LEU A 53 47.20 26.11 14.78
C LEU A 53 46.50 25.92 13.44
N ASN A 54 46.22 24.67 13.10
CA ASN A 54 45.10 24.31 12.26
C ASN A 54 43.78 24.55 13.00
N SER A 55 43.65 25.28 14.13
CA SER A 55 42.35 25.73 14.68
C SER A 55 42.06 27.16 14.28
N THR A 56 43.10 27.98 14.25
CA THR A 56 43.10 29.26 13.54
C THR A 56 42.96 29.10 12.02
N ARG A 57 43.34 27.94 11.44
CA ARG A 57 43.11 27.64 10.02
C ARG A 57 42.10 26.53 9.68
N HIS A 58 41.74 25.63 10.59
CA HIS A 58 41.06 24.34 10.29
C HIS A 58 40.25 23.72 11.48
N GLY A 59 40.09 24.44 12.60
CA GLY A 59 39.66 23.90 13.89
C GLY A 59 38.95 24.95 14.73
N ARG A 60 38.37 25.94 14.06
CA ARG A 60 36.91 26.00 14.17
C ARG A 60 36.38 24.62 13.83
N ILE A 61 36.23 23.82 14.88
CA ILE A 61 35.00 23.08 15.16
C ILE A 61 34.01 23.34 14.05
N ARG A 62 33.86 22.34 13.19
CA ARG A 62 32.84 22.20 12.15
C ARG A 62 31.44 22.06 12.75
N ARG A 63 31.14 22.78 13.85
CA ARG A 63 29.99 23.69 13.80
C ARG A 63 30.28 24.54 12.59
N ASN A 64 29.81 24.09 11.45
CA ASN A 64 29.36 25.00 10.46
C ASN A 64 28.42 25.94 11.27
N PRO A 65 28.74 27.23 11.53
CA PRO A 65 27.81 28.15 10.97
C PRO A 65 27.94 27.88 9.45
N ARG A 66 27.16 26.89 8.98
CA ARG A 66 26.01 27.36 8.24
C ARG A 66 25.48 28.48 9.17
N THR A 67 25.97 29.69 8.94
CA THR A 67 25.06 30.67 8.41
C THR A 67 24.24 29.82 7.44
N ILE A 68 23.20 29.19 7.98
CA ILE A 68 21.90 29.15 7.35
C ILE A 68 21.83 30.63 7.06
N ARG A 69 22.36 31.01 5.88
CA ARG A 69 22.37 32.38 5.40
C ARG A 69 20.91 32.51 5.18
N ARG A 70 20.27 32.90 6.28
CA ARG A 70 18.86 32.78 6.53
C ARG A 70 18.33 33.82 5.57
N PHE A 71 18.06 33.36 4.35
CA PHE A 71 17.47 34.16 3.30
C PHE A 71 16.13 34.68 3.79
N TYR A 72 15.54 33.99 4.77
CA TYR A 72 14.41 34.39 5.57
C TYR A 72 14.84 34.73 7.01
N GLU A 73 14.40 35.87 7.52
CA GLU A 73 14.43 36.22 8.94
C GLU A 73 12.99 36.10 9.48
N ILE A 74 12.83 35.57 10.68
CA ILE A 74 11.52 35.49 11.34
C ILE A 74 11.49 36.65 12.33
N THR A 75 10.82 37.72 11.94
CA THR A 75 10.59 38.90 12.79
C THR A 75 9.24 38.74 13.48
N TRP A 76 9.24 38.76 14.81
CA TRP A 76 8.02 38.69 15.61
C TRP A 76 7.42 40.08 15.76
N TYR A 77 6.19 40.25 15.30
CA TYR A 77 5.43 41.47 15.53
C TYR A 77 4.49 41.27 16.72
N TRP A 78 4.59 42.15 17.73
CA TRP A 78 3.79 42.11 18.97
C TRP A 78 3.71 40.72 19.63
N THR A 79 4.83 39.99 19.67
CA THR A 79 4.97 38.70 20.38
C THR A 79 4.14 37.52 19.83
N TYR A 80 3.08 37.75 19.03
CA TYR A 80 2.14 36.71 18.60
C TYR A 80 2.24 36.31 17.13
N LEU A 81 2.79 37.17 16.25
CA LEU A 81 2.81 36.91 14.81
C LEU A 81 4.25 36.78 14.28
N PRO A 82 4.70 35.56 13.89
CA PRO A 82 5.96 35.38 13.19
C PRO A 82 5.79 35.78 11.71
N LEU A 83 6.39 36.90 11.33
CA LEU A 83 6.48 37.34 9.94
C LEU A 83 7.79 36.84 9.32
N PHE A 84 7.66 36.07 8.23
CA PHE A 84 8.79 35.61 7.42
C PHE A 84 9.20 36.70 6.44
N THR A 85 10.32 37.37 6.70
CA THR A 85 10.86 38.42 5.83
C THR A 85 12.07 37.90 5.07
N ILE A 86 12.02 37.92 3.74
CA ILE A 86 13.11 37.46 2.88
C ILE A 86 14.06 38.64 2.61
N ARG A 87 15.35 38.50 2.94
CA ARG A 87 16.37 39.54 2.70
C ARG A 87 16.96 39.40 1.29
N PHE A 88 16.35 40.10 0.34
CA PHE A 88 16.75 40.10 -1.07
C PHE A 88 18.15 40.69 -1.32
N ASP A 89 18.61 41.65 -0.52
CA ASP A 89 19.97 42.22 -0.63
C ASP A 89 21.06 41.15 -0.40
N ARG A 90 20.76 40.25 0.54
CA ARG A 90 21.42 38.95 0.83
C ARG A 90 21.75 38.14 -0.41
N ILE A 91 20.72 38.01 -1.22
CA ILE A 91 20.63 37.11 -2.36
C ILE A 91 21.36 37.72 -3.55
N PHE A 92 21.15 39.03 -3.79
CA PHE A 92 21.78 39.76 -4.89
C PHE A 92 23.30 39.92 -4.71
N GLN A 93 23.79 40.17 -3.50
CA GLN A 93 25.24 40.30 -3.24
C GLN A 93 26.03 38.99 -3.47
N GLN A 94 25.36 37.85 -3.56
CA GLN A 94 25.97 36.52 -3.72
C GLN A 94 25.63 35.88 -5.07
N LEU A 95 24.88 36.59 -5.91
CA LEU A 95 24.44 36.17 -7.22
C LEU A 95 25.58 36.33 -8.23
N THR A 96 26.63 35.55 -8.04
CA THR A 96 27.63 35.31 -9.09
C THR A 96 27.02 34.39 -10.13
N MET A 97 27.23 34.63 -11.43
CA MET A 97 26.61 33.83 -12.50
C MET A 97 26.86 32.32 -12.35
N SER A 98 28.04 31.94 -11.83
CA SER A 98 28.38 30.54 -11.54
C SER A 98 27.52 29.91 -10.43
N ASN A 99 27.16 30.67 -9.39
CA ASN A 99 26.32 30.19 -8.30
C ASN A 99 24.84 30.10 -8.72
N PHE A 100 24.39 31.03 -9.55
CA PHE A 100 23.05 30.97 -10.14
C PHE A 100 22.92 29.75 -11.07
N GLN A 101 23.88 29.52 -11.96
CA GLN A 101 23.90 28.33 -12.82
C GLN A 101 23.94 27.03 -12.00
N ARG A 102 24.71 26.97 -10.91
CA ARG A 102 24.71 25.82 -9.99
C ARG A 102 23.39 25.62 -9.25
N ALA A 103 22.73 26.69 -8.81
CA ALA A 103 21.44 26.61 -8.15
C ALA A 103 20.34 26.13 -9.11
N VAL A 104 20.33 26.64 -10.34
CA VAL A 104 19.39 26.23 -11.40
C VAL A 104 19.61 24.77 -11.81
N THR A 105 20.86 24.36 -12.02
CA THR A 105 21.17 22.95 -12.35
C THR A 105 20.79 22.01 -11.21
N ASN A 106 21.12 22.34 -9.95
CA ASN A 106 20.70 21.56 -8.80
C ASN A 106 19.17 21.48 -8.68
N ALA A 107 18.46 22.60 -8.87
CA ALA A 107 17.00 22.62 -8.87
C ALA A 107 16.41 21.73 -9.97
N ALA A 108 17.01 21.75 -11.18
CA ALA A 108 16.62 20.87 -12.27
C ALA A 108 16.85 19.39 -11.93
N PHE A 109 18.00 19.04 -11.35
CA PHE A 109 18.27 17.66 -10.87
C PHE A 109 17.29 17.22 -9.78
N TYR A 110 16.95 18.10 -8.83
CA TYR A 110 15.95 17.80 -7.81
C TYR A 110 14.56 17.58 -8.41
N LEU A 111 14.14 18.40 -9.39
CA LEU A 111 12.87 18.22 -10.09
C LEU A 111 12.83 16.87 -10.83
N VAL A 112 13.89 16.52 -11.56
CA VAL A 112 13.99 15.23 -12.28
C VAL A 112 13.90 14.06 -11.29
N ASN A 113 14.64 14.12 -10.18
CA ASN A 113 14.58 13.09 -9.14
C ASN A 113 13.20 12.99 -8.50
N MET A 114 12.52 14.11 -8.29
CA MET A 114 11.17 14.13 -7.72
C MET A 114 10.15 13.53 -8.68
N ILE A 115 10.24 13.85 -9.98
CA ILE A 115 9.42 13.23 -11.03
C ILE A 115 9.68 11.73 -11.10
N GLN A 116 10.94 11.31 -11.07
CA GLN A 116 11.31 9.89 -11.08
C GLN A 116 10.77 9.14 -9.85
N ALA A 117 10.86 9.74 -8.67
CA ALA A 117 10.27 9.20 -7.44
C ALA A 117 8.75 9.12 -7.52
N GLY A 118 8.10 10.16 -8.06
CA GLY A 118 6.66 10.18 -8.30
C GLY A 118 6.22 9.08 -9.26
N LEU A 119 6.92 8.90 -10.38
CA LEU A 119 6.66 7.82 -11.35
C LEU A 119 6.83 6.43 -10.72
N ARG A 120 7.90 6.20 -9.95
CA ARG A 120 8.09 4.93 -9.23
C ARG A 120 6.97 4.66 -8.23
N SER A 121 6.53 5.70 -7.50
CA SER A 121 5.40 5.59 -6.57
C SER A 121 4.09 5.27 -7.29
N LEU A 122 3.81 5.90 -8.43
CA LEU A 122 2.63 5.61 -9.25
C LEU A 122 2.64 4.17 -9.77
N ILE A 123 3.79 3.69 -10.27
CA ILE A 123 3.95 2.30 -10.70
C ILE A 123 3.69 1.36 -9.51
N PHE A 124 4.25 1.66 -8.34
CA PHE A 124 4.01 0.87 -7.12
C PHE A 124 2.52 0.83 -6.75
N LEU A 125 1.82 1.97 -6.75
CA LEU A 125 0.39 2.04 -6.45
C LEU A 125 -0.43 1.24 -7.47
N PHE A 126 -0.10 1.32 -8.75
CA PHE A 126 -0.77 0.56 -9.80
C PHE A 126 -0.57 -0.96 -9.64
N VAL A 127 0.65 -1.39 -9.34
CA VAL A 127 0.97 -2.81 -9.06
C VAL A 127 0.24 -3.28 -7.80
N LEU A 128 0.23 -2.46 -6.74
CA LEU A 128 -0.47 -2.77 -5.50
C LEU A 128 -1.98 -2.89 -5.72
N GLN A 129 -2.59 -1.96 -6.46
CA GLN A 129 -4.01 -2.02 -6.82
C GLN A 129 -4.34 -3.30 -7.59
N THR A 130 -3.52 -3.64 -8.58
CA THR A 130 -3.69 -4.86 -9.39
C THR A 130 -3.57 -6.11 -8.51
N TYR A 131 -2.59 -6.14 -7.61
CA TYR A 131 -2.40 -7.24 -6.67
C TYR A 131 -3.60 -7.39 -5.73
N LEU A 132 -4.05 -6.31 -5.10
CA LEU A 132 -5.21 -6.32 -4.21
C LEU A 132 -6.48 -6.76 -4.96
N HIS A 133 -6.71 -6.25 -6.17
CA HIS A 133 -7.83 -6.67 -7.00
C HIS A 133 -7.82 -8.17 -7.27
N ASN A 134 -6.66 -8.74 -7.62
CA ASN A 134 -6.53 -10.17 -7.88
C ASN A 134 -6.77 -11.01 -6.61
N VAL A 135 -6.20 -10.61 -5.47
CA VAL A 135 -6.41 -11.29 -4.18
C VAL A 135 -7.88 -11.25 -3.80
N THR A 136 -8.52 -10.08 -3.91
CA THR A 136 -9.94 -9.91 -3.64
C THR A 136 -10.78 -10.80 -4.56
N ASN A 137 -10.56 -10.75 -5.88
CA ASN A 137 -11.28 -11.60 -6.83
C ASN A 137 -11.13 -13.10 -6.51
N MET A 138 -9.94 -13.52 -6.11
CA MET A 138 -9.70 -14.92 -5.74
C MET A 138 -10.51 -15.33 -4.50
N ILE A 139 -10.54 -14.48 -3.47
CA ILE A 139 -11.39 -14.67 -2.28
C ILE A 139 -12.87 -14.72 -2.67
N PHE A 140 -13.33 -13.85 -3.57
CA PHE A 140 -14.71 -13.86 -4.05
C PHE A 140 -15.06 -15.15 -4.81
N VAL A 141 -14.18 -15.60 -5.71
CA VAL A 141 -14.38 -16.83 -6.47
C VAL A 141 -14.43 -18.05 -5.57
N PHE A 142 -13.51 -18.17 -4.61
CA PHE A 142 -13.52 -19.27 -3.65
C PHE A 142 -14.75 -19.23 -2.74
N SER A 143 -15.11 -18.07 -2.19
CA SER A 143 -16.37 -17.91 -1.45
C SER A 143 -17.59 -18.37 -2.25
N ASN A 144 -17.68 -18.00 -3.52
CA ASN A 144 -18.77 -18.40 -4.41
C ASN A 144 -18.81 -19.94 -4.60
N ILE A 145 -17.66 -20.57 -4.82
CA ILE A 145 -17.56 -22.04 -4.95
C ILE A 145 -18.00 -22.74 -3.67
N ILE A 146 -17.50 -22.30 -2.52
CA ILE A 146 -17.79 -22.91 -1.20
C ILE A 146 -19.24 -22.74 -0.80
N THR A 147 -19.82 -21.58 -1.08
CA THR A 147 -21.22 -21.29 -0.76
C THR A 147 -22.21 -21.80 -1.81
N PHE A 148 -21.71 -22.43 -2.88
CA PHE A 148 -22.48 -22.86 -4.06
C PHE A 148 -23.35 -21.72 -4.63
N SER A 149 -22.80 -20.52 -4.62
CA SER A 149 -23.48 -19.30 -5.05
C SER A 149 -22.77 -18.64 -6.22
N SER A 150 -23.52 -17.98 -7.11
CA SER A 150 -22.95 -17.11 -8.13
C SER A 150 -22.36 -15.81 -7.54
N ASN A 151 -22.92 -15.35 -6.41
CA ASN A 151 -22.43 -14.18 -5.69
C ASN A 151 -22.85 -14.27 -4.21
N PHE A 152 -21.93 -14.75 -3.38
CA PHE A 152 -22.21 -15.03 -1.97
C PHE A 152 -22.60 -13.77 -1.18
N ILE A 153 -22.06 -12.59 -1.56
CA ILE A 153 -22.42 -11.31 -0.94
C ILE A 153 -23.84 -10.92 -1.29
N LYS A 154 -24.24 -11.05 -2.56
CA LYS A 154 -25.64 -10.77 -2.97
C LYS A 154 -26.61 -11.68 -2.23
N ASP A 155 -26.28 -12.96 -2.04
CA ASP A 155 -27.15 -13.88 -1.29
C ASP A 155 -27.28 -13.48 0.18
N GLY A 156 -26.17 -13.16 0.85
CA GLY A 156 -26.19 -12.67 2.23
C GLY A 156 -26.95 -11.36 2.36
N PHE A 157 -26.77 -10.43 1.42
CA PHE A 157 -27.47 -9.16 1.39
C PHE A 157 -28.98 -9.33 1.16
N THR A 158 -29.36 -10.20 0.23
CA THR A 158 -30.75 -10.53 -0.09
C THR A 158 -31.45 -11.11 1.14
N TYR A 159 -30.79 -12.03 1.84
CA TYR A 159 -31.31 -12.61 3.09
C TYR A 159 -31.49 -11.56 4.20
N CYS A 160 -30.53 -10.64 4.36
CA CYS A 160 -30.63 -9.57 5.36
C CYS A 160 -31.85 -8.66 5.14
N PHE A 161 -32.19 -8.41 3.87
CA PHE A 161 -33.20 -7.43 3.45
C PHE A 161 -34.50 -8.06 2.91
N GLN A 162 -34.69 -9.37 3.07
CA GLN A 162 -35.82 -10.11 2.51
C GLN A 162 -37.20 -9.55 2.93
N ASP A 163 -37.35 -8.98 4.13
CA ASP A 163 -38.64 -8.47 4.63
C ASP A 163 -38.91 -7.00 4.23
N ARG A 164 -37.98 -6.37 3.49
CA ARG A 164 -38.01 -4.94 3.19
C ARG A 164 -38.59 -4.69 1.80
N ALA A 165 -39.90 -4.45 1.76
CA ALA A 165 -40.66 -4.18 0.54
C ALA A 165 -40.20 -2.91 -0.19
N ASP A 166 -39.67 -1.92 0.55
CA ASP A 166 -39.06 -0.70 0.00
C ASP A 166 -37.92 -1.02 -0.96
N ILE A 167 -37.01 -1.91 -0.57
CA ILE A 167 -35.81 -2.23 -1.35
C ILE A 167 -36.17 -3.09 -2.57
N LEU A 168 -37.17 -3.98 -2.43
CA LEU A 168 -37.68 -4.77 -3.54
C LEU A 168 -38.36 -3.90 -4.60
N HIS A 169 -39.14 -2.90 -4.16
CA HIS A 169 -39.75 -1.92 -5.07
C HIS A 169 -38.67 -1.14 -5.84
N ASP A 170 -37.65 -0.66 -5.15
CA ASP A 170 -36.53 0.05 -5.77
C ASP A 170 -35.75 -0.85 -6.76
N HIS A 171 -35.62 -2.15 -6.46
CA HIS A 171 -35.00 -3.11 -7.37
C HIS A 171 -35.84 -3.35 -8.63
N ALA A 172 -37.16 -3.43 -8.49
CA ALA A 172 -38.06 -3.55 -9.65
C ALA A 172 -37.95 -2.32 -10.56
N LEU A 173 -37.83 -1.12 -9.97
CA LEU A 173 -37.59 0.12 -10.71
C LEU A 173 -36.22 0.12 -11.43
N LEU A 174 -35.18 -0.46 -10.83
CA LEU A 174 -33.89 -0.64 -11.52
C LEU A 174 -34.00 -1.65 -12.67
N ALA A 175 -34.75 -2.73 -12.49
CA ALA A 175 -34.96 -3.73 -13.55
C ALA A 175 -35.62 -3.11 -14.79
N THR A 176 -36.57 -2.17 -14.62
CA THR A 176 -37.17 -1.43 -15.75
C THR A 176 -36.20 -0.49 -16.46
N HIS A 177 -35.13 -0.07 -15.78
CA HIS A 177 -34.08 0.79 -16.32
C HIS A 177 -32.79 0.01 -16.66
N ASN A 178 -32.90 -1.27 -17.01
CA ASN A 178 -31.75 -2.14 -17.37
C ASN A 178 -30.64 -2.18 -16.29
N TYR A 179 -31.02 -2.08 -15.02
CA TYR A 179 -30.11 -2.03 -13.88
C TYR A 179 -29.11 -0.85 -13.88
N ASP A 180 -29.44 0.24 -14.59
CA ASP A 180 -28.65 1.47 -14.51
C ASP A 180 -28.85 2.15 -13.15
N CYS A 181 -27.84 2.08 -12.27
CA CYS A 181 -27.87 2.74 -10.96
C CYS A 181 -27.97 4.28 -11.05
N PHE A 182 -27.66 4.88 -12.19
CA PHE A 182 -27.62 6.32 -12.41
C PHE A 182 -28.77 6.83 -13.28
N TYR A 183 -29.78 6.00 -13.55
CA TYR A 183 -30.95 6.37 -14.37
C TYR A 183 -31.58 7.71 -13.97
N TYR A 184 -31.54 8.03 -12.68
CA TYR A 184 -32.11 9.25 -12.11
C TYR A 184 -31.42 10.53 -12.60
N LEU A 185 -30.17 10.48 -13.07
CA LEU A 185 -29.47 11.65 -13.60
C LEU A 185 -30.13 12.20 -14.88
N ASN A 186 -30.82 11.35 -15.62
CA ASN A 186 -31.51 11.73 -16.85
C ASN A 186 -32.92 12.29 -16.61
N LEU A 187 -33.39 12.30 -15.35
CA LEU A 187 -34.72 12.79 -15.01
C LEU A 187 -34.66 14.28 -14.64
N PRO A 188 -35.54 15.13 -15.20
CA PRO A 188 -35.50 16.58 -14.98
C PRO A 188 -35.72 16.97 -13.51
N GLN A 189 -36.40 16.12 -12.75
CA GLN A 189 -36.65 16.31 -11.31
C GLN A 189 -35.39 16.24 -10.43
N TYR A 190 -34.30 15.64 -10.93
CA TYR A 190 -33.04 15.50 -10.18
C TYR A 190 -31.88 16.32 -10.75
N ALA A 191 -32.10 17.07 -11.83
CA ALA A 191 -31.05 17.86 -12.49
C ALA A 191 -30.43 18.93 -11.58
N ASN A 192 -31.24 19.51 -10.67
CA ASN A 192 -30.81 20.54 -9.71
C ASN A 192 -30.75 20.02 -8.26
N ALA A 193 -30.67 18.70 -8.07
CA ALA A 193 -30.63 18.12 -6.73
C ALA A 193 -29.28 18.43 -6.04
N SER A 194 -29.29 18.49 -4.70
CA SER A 194 -28.06 18.67 -3.94
C SER A 194 -27.17 17.43 -4.04
N ILE A 195 -25.85 17.60 -3.85
CA ILE A 195 -24.87 16.48 -3.81
C ILE A 195 -25.30 15.41 -2.80
N TRP A 196 -25.86 15.81 -1.66
CA TRP A 196 -26.38 14.89 -0.65
C TRP A 196 -27.55 14.06 -1.16
N LYS A 197 -28.45 14.65 -1.95
CA LYS A 197 -29.57 13.92 -2.54
C LYS A 197 -29.09 12.91 -3.59
N HIS A 198 -28.07 13.28 -4.36
CA HIS A 198 -27.43 12.33 -5.27
C HIS A 198 -26.74 11.19 -4.52
N ALA A 199 -26.00 11.47 -3.44
CA ALA A 199 -25.38 10.44 -2.62
C ALA A 199 -26.42 9.47 -2.00
N GLU A 200 -27.54 10.01 -1.52
CA GLU A 200 -28.67 9.21 -1.01
C GLU A 200 -29.25 8.29 -2.09
N LEU A 201 -29.48 8.81 -3.30
CA LEU A 201 -30.00 8.03 -4.44
C LEU A 201 -29.02 6.95 -4.91
N ILE A 202 -27.71 7.26 -4.95
CA ILE A 202 -26.67 6.28 -5.27
C ILE A 202 -26.70 5.14 -4.24
N PHE A 203 -26.74 5.48 -2.95
CA PHE A 203 -26.79 4.47 -1.90
C PHE A 203 -28.07 3.63 -1.96
N LYS A 204 -29.22 4.27 -2.20
CA LYS A 204 -30.52 3.63 -2.37
C LYS A 204 -30.50 2.64 -3.55
N ASN A 205 -30.07 3.08 -4.72
CA ASN A 205 -29.98 2.25 -5.93
C ASN A 205 -28.93 1.14 -5.79
N HIS A 206 -27.79 1.42 -5.15
CA HIS A 206 -26.76 0.42 -4.94
C HIS A 206 -27.25 -0.73 -4.05
N ARG A 207 -27.97 -0.42 -2.96
CA ARG A 207 -28.58 -1.44 -2.10
C ARG A 207 -29.60 -2.28 -2.87
N ALA A 208 -30.46 -1.64 -3.66
CA ALA A 208 -31.41 -2.35 -4.50
C ALA A 208 -30.69 -3.26 -5.50
N TYR A 209 -29.63 -2.81 -6.18
CA TYR A 209 -28.84 -3.61 -7.13
C TYR A 209 -28.19 -4.88 -6.53
N LEU A 210 -27.89 -4.86 -5.22
CA LEU A 210 -27.32 -6.00 -4.52
C LEU A 210 -28.34 -7.12 -4.24
N LEU A 211 -29.64 -6.87 -4.39
CA LEU A 211 -30.65 -7.91 -4.27
C LEU A 211 -30.56 -8.91 -5.43
N ARG A 212 -30.71 -10.18 -5.10
CA ARG A 212 -30.82 -11.28 -6.05
C ARG A 212 -32.29 -11.64 -6.22
N THR A 213 -32.86 -11.27 -7.36
CA THR A 213 -34.26 -11.52 -7.68
C THR A 213 -34.40 -12.12 -9.07
N SER A 214 -35.56 -12.72 -9.34
CA SER A 214 -36.05 -13.04 -10.67
C SER A 214 -37.25 -12.13 -10.97
N CYS A 215 -37.10 -11.24 -11.95
CA CYS A 215 -38.13 -10.31 -12.39
C CYS A 215 -38.59 -10.67 -13.81
N VAL A 216 -39.90 -10.68 -14.07
CA VAL A 216 -40.47 -11.01 -15.38
C VAL A 216 -40.97 -9.75 -16.09
N ILE A 217 -40.10 -9.01 -16.78
CA ILE A 217 -40.46 -7.73 -17.40
C ILE A 217 -41.64 -7.91 -18.38
N ALA A 218 -42.77 -7.27 -18.09
CA ALA A 218 -43.92 -7.26 -18.99
C ALA A 218 -43.60 -6.39 -20.23
N LYS A 219 -44.16 -6.76 -21.39
CA LYS A 219 -43.89 -6.07 -22.68
C LYS A 219 -44.21 -4.57 -22.68
N ASP A 220 -45.00 -4.09 -21.72
CA ASP A 220 -45.41 -2.69 -21.61
C ASP A 220 -44.50 -1.84 -20.70
N GLY A 221 -43.38 -2.39 -20.22
CA GLY A 221 -42.41 -1.66 -19.37
C GLY A 221 -42.90 -1.38 -17.94
N ALA A 222 -44.07 -1.89 -17.56
CA ALA A 222 -44.62 -1.80 -16.22
C ALA A 222 -43.88 -2.73 -15.23
N PRO A 223 -43.79 -2.37 -13.93
CA PRO A 223 -43.02 -3.10 -12.94
C PRO A 223 -43.55 -4.53 -12.81
N SER A 224 -42.72 -5.47 -13.24
CA SER A 224 -43.00 -6.89 -13.11
C SER A 224 -42.83 -7.35 -11.67
N ASN A 225 -43.68 -8.27 -11.24
CA ASN A 225 -43.49 -8.99 -9.98
C ASN A 225 -42.06 -9.56 -9.93
N CYS A 226 -41.26 -9.04 -9.00
CA CYS A 226 -39.92 -9.52 -8.71
C CYS A 226 -40.01 -10.47 -7.52
N HIS A 227 -39.55 -11.71 -7.70
CA HIS A 227 -39.47 -12.70 -6.64
C HIS A 227 -38.04 -12.83 -6.15
N LEU A 228 -37.85 -12.86 -4.83
CA LEU A 228 -36.55 -13.10 -4.22
C LEU A 228 -36.12 -14.54 -4.49
N ILE A 229 -34.86 -14.73 -4.89
CA ILE A 229 -34.30 -16.07 -5.08
C ILE A 229 -33.84 -16.58 -3.70
N THR A 230 -34.58 -17.54 -3.14
CA THR A 230 -34.33 -18.10 -1.81
C THR A 230 -33.56 -19.43 -1.82
N ASP A 231 -33.14 -19.91 -3.00
CA ASP A 231 -32.43 -21.18 -3.19
C ASP A 231 -30.92 -21.12 -2.87
N SER A 232 -30.51 -20.33 -1.87
CA SER A 232 -29.11 -20.19 -1.48
C SER A 232 -28.81 -20.79 -0.11
N LEU A 233 -27.53 -21.09 0.13
CA LEU A 233 -27.07 -21.76 1.36
C LEU A 233 -27.44 -20.98 2.63
N VAL A 234 -27.50 -19.65 2.56
CA VAL A 234 -27.88 -18.80 3.70
C VAL A 234 -29.33 -19.07 4.17
N TYR A 235 -30.27 -19.31 3.27
CA TYR A 235 -31.66 -19.66 3.63
C TYR A 235 -31.73 -21.07 4.22
N LYS A 236 -30.94 -22.02 3.70
CA LYS A 236 -30.84 -23.37 4.28
C LYS A 236 -30.28 -23.36 5.70
N PHE A 237 -29.29 -22.51 5.97
CA PHE A 237 -28.78 -22.30 7.34
C PHE A 237 -29.84 -21.66 8.24
N SER A 238 -30.58 -20.67 7.73
CA SER A 238 -31.70 -20.06 8.47
C SER A 238 -32.74 -21.10 8.88
N ASP A 239 -33.18 -21.93 7.94
CA ASP A 239 -34.16 -22.98 8.19
C ASP A 239 -33.67 -24.00 9.22
N ALA A 240 -32.40 -24.41 9.13
CA ALA A 240 -31.80 -25.34 10.09
C ALA A 240 -31.72 -24.73 11.51
N ILE A 241 -31.32 -23.46 11.62
CA ILE A 241 -31.23 -22.76 12.91
C ILE A 241 -32.62 -22.55 13.51
N ALA A 242 -33.59 -22.11 12.70
CA ALA A 242 -34.97 -21.89 13.13
C ALA A 242 -35.63 -23.20 13.60
N LYS A 243 -35.37 -24.32 12.91
CA LYS A 243 -35.84 -25.65 13.33
C LYS A 243 -35.18 -26.13 14.62
N SER A 244 -33.89 -25.84 14.81
CA SER A 244 -33.14 -26.30 15.99
C SER A 244 -33.45 -25.46 17.24
N CYS A 245 -33.73 -24.17 17.05
CA CYS A 245 -33.96 -23.21 18.12
C CYS A 245 -35.22 -22.36 17.84
N PRO A 246 -36.43 -22.93 17.94
CA PRO A 246 -37.68 -22.25 17.58
C PRO A 246 -38.05 -21.11 18.53
N SER A 247 -37.43 -21.02 19.72
CA SER A 247 -37.67 -19.97 20.71
C SER A 247 -36.91 -18.67 20.44
N LEU A 248 -35.98 -18.65 19.48
CA LEU A 248 -35.22 -17.46 19.12
C LEU A 248 -36.06 -16.51 18.28
N SER A 249 -35.89 -15.20 18.51
CA SER A 249 -36.51 -14.19 17.66
C SER A 249 -35.92 -14.22 16.24
N THR A 250 -36.72 -13.84 15.26
CA THR A 250 -36.34 -13.81 13.83
C THR A 250 -35.08 -12.98 13.57
N SER A 251 -34.91 -11.86 14.30
CA SER A 251 -33.72 -11.01 14.22
C SER A 251 -32.45 -11.71 14.71
N ILE A 252 -32.53 -12.49 15.80
CA ILE A 252 -31.38 -13.23 16.34
C ILE A 252 -31.03 -14.38 15.40
N VAL A 253 -32.03 -15.11 14.90
CA VAL A 253 -31.82 -16.16 13.89
C VAL A 253 -31.13 -15.57 12.66
N ARG A 254 -31.57 -14.40 12.17
CA ARG A 254 -30.92 -13.71 11.05
C ARG A 254 -29.46 -13.38 11.33
N LEU A 255 -29.16 -12.78 12.49
CA LEU A 255 -27.80 -12.41 12.87
C LEU A 255 -26.89 -13.64 13.00
N CYS A 256 -27.36 -14.71 13.66
CA CYS A 256 -26.63 -15.96 13.77
C CYS A 256 -26.39 -16.61 12.40
N THR A 257 -27.41 -16.63 11.54
CA THR A 257 -27.32 -17.20 10.19
C THR A 257 -26.27 -16.47 9.36
N VAL A 258 -26.30 -15.13 9.35
CA VAL A 258 -25.33 -14.31 8.60
C VAL A 258 -23.92 -14.50 9.18
N GLY A 259 -23.79 -14.52 10.50
CA GLY A 259 -22.50 -14.78 11.18
C GLY A 259 -21.91 -16.13 10.79
N ILE A 260 -22.70 -17.21 10.90
CA ILE A 260 -22.28 -18.57 10.52
C ILE A 260 -21.95 -18.63 9.02
N TYR A 261 -22.77 -18.02 8.17
CA TYR A 261 -22.56 -18.00 6.72
C TYR A 261 -21.24 -17.30 6.34
N LEU A 262 -20.93 -16.15 6.95
CA LEU A 262 -19.67 -15.43 6.70
C LEU A 262 -18.46 -16.19 7.26
N VAL A 263 -18.55 -16.75 8.47
CA VAL A 263 -17.49 -17.58 9.06
C VAL A 263 -17.23 -18.82 8.20
N TYR A 264 -18.29 -19.48 7.72
CA TYR A 264 -18.19 -20.62 6.81
C TYR A 264 -17.45 -20.25 5.52
N ALA A 265 -17.79 -19.11 4.90
CA ALA A 265 -17.08 -18.62 3.72
C ALA A 265 -15.61 -18.29 4.03
N MET A 266 -15.29 -17.64 5.16
CA MET A 266 -13.91 -17.31 5.54
C MET A 266 -13.06 -18.56 5.79
N LEU A 267 -13.57 -19.54 6.55
CA LEU A 267 -12.87 -20.79 6.83
C LEU A 267 -12.64 -21.59 5.54
N GLY A 268 -13.65 -21.63 4.67
CA GLY A 268 -13.50 -22.27 3.37
C GLY A 268 -12.41 -21.59 2.53
N ASN A 269 -12.37 -20.25 2.49
CA ASN A 269 -11.29 -19.52 1.78
C ASN A 269 -9.92 -19.90 2.30
N PHE A 270 -9.75 -20.01 3.63
CA PHE A 270 -8.49 -20.44 4.22
C PHE A 270 -8.08 -21.83 3.73
N VAL A 271 -9.01 -22.79 3.70
CA VAL A 271 -8.74 -24.14 3.18
C VAL A 271 -8.38 -24.11 1.69
N CYS A 272 -9.15 -23.40 0.86
CA CYS A 272 -8.89 -23.28 -0.58
C CYS A 272 -7.54 -22.62 -0.86
N LEU A 273 -7.17 -21.59 -0.11
CA LEU A 273 -5.86 -20.92 -0.20
C LEU A 273 -4.71 -21.87 0.14
N ASN A 274 -4.86 -22.69 1.20
CA ASN A 274 -3.85 -23.68 1.56
C ASN A 274 -3.67 -24.74 0.48
N ILE A 275 -4.78 -25.24 -0.10
CA ILE A 275 -4.74 -26.20 -1.21
C ILE A 275 -4.08 -25.56 -2.44
N LEU A 276 -4.43 -24.33 -2.78
CA LEU A 276 -3.85 -23.60 -3.91
C LEU A 276 -2.34 -23.38 -3.70
N PHE A 277 -1.93 -23.02 -2.47
CA PHE A 277 -0.52 -22.83 -2.14
C PHE A 277 0.26 -24.14 -2.28
N PHE A 278 -0.29 -25.25 -1.75
CA PHE A 278 0.31 -26.57 -1.90
C PHE A 278 0.42 -27.00 -3.37
N LEU A 279 -0.62 -26.77 -4.17
CA LEU A 279 -0.62 -27.06 -5.60
C LEU A 279 0.42 -26.20 -6.34
N SER A 280 0.43 -24.89 -6.08
CA SER A 280 1.35 -23.94 -6.71
C SER A 280 2.80 -24.28 -6.39
N TYR A 281 3.10 -24.63 -5.14
CA TYR A 281 4.43 -25.07 -4.73
C TYR A 281 4.88 -26.33 -5.48
N ASN A 282 4.00 -27.34 -5.61
CA ASN A 282 4.32 -28.57 -6.33
C ASN A 282 4.50 -28.33 -7.84
N ILE A 283 3.67 -27.49 -8.45
CA ILE A 283 3.82 -27.11 -9.86
C ILE A 283 5.15 -26.37 -10.07
N MET A 284 5.46 -25.40 -9.22
CA MET A 284 6.69 -24.61 -9.32
C MET A 284 7.93 -25.49 -9.15
N ARG A 285 7.89 -26.46 -8.22
CA ARG A 285 8.96 -27.47 -8.07
C ARG A 285 9.14 -28.32 -9.34
N ARG A 286 8.04 -28.74 -9.99
CA ARG A 286 8.10 -29.48 -11.26
C ARG A 286 8.65 -28.62 -12.40
N ILE A 287 8.22 -27.36 -12.52
CA ILE A 287 8.72 -26.43 -13.53
C ILE A 287 10.22 -26.18 -13.34
N ALA A 288 10.68 -25.96 -12.10
CA ALA A 288 12.10 -25.81 -11.81
C ALA A 288 12.89 -27.08 -12.18
N GLY A 289 12.33 -28.27 -11.93
CA GLY A 289 12.89 -29.54 -12.38
C GLY A 289 13.03 -29.62 -13.91
N TYR A 290 11.99 -29.29 -14.66
CA TYR A 290 12.04 -29.26 -16.12
C TYR A 290 13.02 -28.20 -16.66
N ALA A 291 13.05 -27.01 -16.05
CA ALA A 291 13.99 -25.96 -16.44
C ALA A 291 15.45 -26.42 -16.27
N ASN A 292 15.77 -27.14 -15.20
CA ASN A 292 17.10 -27.72 -14.99
C ASN A 292 17.43 -28.80 -16.03
N ILE A 293 16.48 -29.66 -16.39
CA ILE A 293 16.67 -30.67 -17.44
C ILE A 293 16.96 -29.99 -18.79
N VAL A 294 16.17 -28.98 -19.17
CA VAL A 294 16.36 -28.23 -20.41
C VAL A 294 17.72 -27.51 -20.42
N LYS A 295 18.12 -26.90 -19.30
CA LYS A 295 19.43 -26.25 -19.17
C LYS A 295 20.57 -27.25 -19.35
N ASN A 296 20.48 -28.43 -18.74
CA ASN A 296 21.51 -29.46 -18.85
C ASN A 296 21.57 -30.04 -20.28
N LEU A 297 20.43 -30.26 -20.94
CA LEU A 297 20.39 -30.67 -22.35
C LEU A 297 20.98 -29.60 -23.28
N SER A 298 20.66 -28.33 -23.05
CA SER A 298 21.23 -27.20 -23.79
C SER A 298 22.75 -27.15 -23.66
N GLN A 299 23.30 -27.40 -22.46
CA GLN A 299 24.74 -27.47 -22.24
C GLN A 299 25.39 -28.65 -22.96
N VAL A 300 24.77 -29.84 -22.93
CA VAL A 300 25.30 -31.04 -23.60
C VAL A 300 25.27 -30.89 -25.13
N ILE A 301 24.18 -30.36 -25.69
CA ILE A 301 24.09 -30.09 -27.13
C ILE A 301 25.10 -29.02 -27.52
N GLY A 302 25.25 -27.96 -26.73
CA GLY A 302 26.24 -26.91 -26.96
C GLY A 302 27.67 -27.44 -26.94
N SER A 303 28.01 -28.32 -25.99
CA SER A 303 29.35 -28.91 -25.91
C SER A 303 29.61 -29.88 -27.08
N THR A 304 28.63 -30.71 -27.46
CA THR A 304 28.78 -31.61 -28.63
C THR A 304 28.85 -30.86 -29.95
N PHE A 305 28.14 -29.74 -30.11
CA PHE A 305 28.25 -28.91 -31.31
C PHE A 305 29.62 -28.22 -31.43
N VAL A 306 30.17 -27.76 -30.30
CA VAL A 306 31.51 -27.14 -30.26
C VAL A 306 32.60 -28.18 -30.53
N GLU A 307 32.46 -29.40 -30.00
CA GLU A 307 33.37 -30.52 -30.31
C GLU A 307 33.30 -31.00 -31.76
N TYR A 308 32.15 -30.85 -32.43
CA TYR A 308 31.98 -31.27 -33.82
C TYR A 308 32.47 -30.23 -34.86
N ILE A 309 32.64 -28.98 -34.43
CA ILE A 309 33.10 -27.86 -35.28
C ILE A 309 34.59 -27.56 -35.07
N ALA A 310 35.17 -27.96 -33.94
CA ALA A 310 36.62 -27.87 -33.65
C ALA A 310 37.40 -29.04 -34.25
#